data_AF-A0A7C3IYJ3-F1
#
_entry.id   AF-A0A7C3IYJ3-F1
#
_cell.length_a   1.000
_cell.length_b   1.000
_cell.length_c   1.000
_cell.angle_alpha   90.00
_cell.angle_beta   90.00
_cell.angle_gamma   90.00
#
_symmetry.space_group_name_H-M   'P 1'
#
loop_
_entity.id
_entity.type
_entity.pdbx_description
1 polymer ?
#
loop_
_entity_poly.entity_id
_entity_poly.type
_entity_poly.pdbx_seq_one_letter_code
_entity_poly.pdbx_strand_id
1 'polypeptide(L)'
;MKYMGSKNRIAKEILPIMLKERGGRIWIEPFVGGGNIIDKVEGERIGADINPYVIDALITIRDSVMDLPKNNKEFTEDDYKRLRYSDDYKYKGYAGFAFS
;
A
#
# COMPACT_ATOMS: atom_id res chain seq x y z
N MET A 1 -3.76 -4.17 0.20
CA MET A 1 -3.56 -4.33 1.67
C MET A 1 -4.91 -4.29 2.40
N LYS A 2 -5.10 -5.04 3.50
CA LYS A 2 -6.29 -4.85 4.35
C LYS A 2 -6.26 -3.42 4.89
N TYR A 3 -7.30 -2.64 4.62
CA TYR A 3 -7.31 -1.21 4.95
C TYR A 3 -8.74 -0.77 5.23
N MET A 4 -8.95 -0.09 6.36
CA MET A 4 -10.27 0.41 6.73
C MET A 4 -10.74 1.44 5.70
N GLY A 5 -12.00 1.36 5.28
CA GLY A 5 -12.54 2.23 4.23
C GLY A 5 -12.07 1.88 2.82
N SER A 6 -11.39 0.74 2.63
CA SER A 6 -10.99 0.25 1.31
C SER A 6 -12.17 0.18 0.35
N LYS A 7 -11.96 0.75 -0.85
CA LYS A 7 -12.95 0.74 -1.93
C LYS A 7 -12.90 -0.52 -2.80
N ASN A 8 -12.10 -1.52 -2.43
CA ASN A 8 -11.93 -2.75 -3.21
C ASN A 8 -13.28 -3.43 -3.56
N ARG A 9 -14.24 -3.43 -2.63
CA ARG A 9 -15.56 -4.05 -2.83
C ARG A 9 -16.36 -3.41 -3.96
N ILE A 10 -16.24 -2.09 -4.13
CA ILE A 10 -16.97 -1.32 -5.15
C ILE A 10 -16.10 -0.99 -6.37
N ALA A 11 -14.85 -1.46 -6.41
CA ALA A 11 -13.91 -1.17 -7.49
C ALA A 11 -14.49 -1.52 -8.87
N LYS A 12 -15.18 -2.67 -8.96
CA LYS A 12 -15.85 -3.16 -10.18
C LYS A 12 -16.97 -2.25 -10.70
N GLU A 13 -17.55 -1.41 -9.84
CA GLU A 13 -18.61 -0.47 -10.20
C GLU A 13 -18.04 0.89 -10.60
N ILE A 14 -17.03 1.39 -9.88
CA ILE A 14 -16.48 2.73 -10.09
C ILE A 14 -15.43 2.78 -11.22
N LEU A 15 -14.59 1.74 -11.35
CA LEU A 15 -13.49 1.75 -12.31
C LEU A 15 -13.97 1.83 -13.76
N PRO A 16 -15.00 1.08 -14.23
CA PRO A 16 -15.46 1.20 -15.61
C PRO A 16 -15.91 2.61 -15.99
N ILE A 17 -16.54 3.33 -15.05
CA ILE A 17 -17.00 4.71 -15.26
C ILE A 17 -15.80 5.65 -15.38
N MET A 18 -14.86 5.58 -14.43
CA MET A 18 -13.70 6.47 -14.41
C MET A 18 -12.73 6.20 -15.57
N LEU A 19 -12.48 4.93 -15.90
CA LEU A 19 -11.57 4.52 -16.97
C LEU A 19 -12.11 4.88 -18.35
N LYS A 20 -13.42 4.79 -18.57
CA LYS A 20 -14.07 5.25 -19.80
C LYS A 20 -13.78 6.73 -20.06
N GLU A 21 -13.83 7.55 -19.02
CA GLU A 21 -13.61 8.99 -19.12
C GLU A 21 -12.13 9.40 -19.02
N ARG A 22 -11.21 8.49 -18.62
CA ARG A 22 -9.81 8.81 -18.31
C ARG A 22 -9.06 9.46 -19.48
N GLY A 23 -9.34 9.04 -20.71
CA GLY A 23 -8.73 9.64 -21.90
C GLY A 23 -7.19 9.67 -21.87
N GLY A 24 -6.56 8.62 -21.34
CA GLY A 24 -5.10 8.51 -21.25
C GLY A 24 -4.41 9.40 -20.21
N ARG A 25 -5.14 10.25 -19.48
CA ARG A 25 -4.58 11.10 -18.42
C ARG A 25 -3.97 10.26 -17.28
N ILE A 26 -2.97 10.82 -16.61
CA ILE A 26 -2.39 10.23 -15.40
C ILE A 26 -3.50 9.97 -14.38
N TRP A 27 -3.54 8.76 -13.81
CA TRP A 27 -4.48 8.42 -12.75
C TRP A 27 -3.98 8.99 -11.43
N ILE A 28 -4.80 9.80 -10.74
CA ILE A 28 -4.42 10.44 -9.48
C ILE A 28 -5.36 9.98 -8.37
N GLU A 29 -4.80 9.39 -7.30
CA GLU A 29 -5.50 9.11 -6.05
C GLU A 29 -4.86 9.92 -4.91
N PRO A 30 -5.44 11.08 -4.52
CA PRO A 30 -4.94 11.88 -3.39
C PRO A 30 -5.10 11.21 -2.02
N PHE A 31 -5.90 10.14 -1.96
CA PHE A 31 -6.21 9.36 -0.77
C PHE A 31 -6.10 7.87 -1.13
N VAL A 32 -4.89 7.43 -1.50
CA VAL A 32 -4.63 6.08 -2.01
C VAL A 32 -4.90 5.00 -0.96
N GLY A 33 -4.74 5.31 0.33
CA GLY A 33 -4.91 4.37 1.43
C GLY A 33 -4.15 3.07 1.18
N GLY A 34 -4.81 1.92 1.37
CA GLY A 34 -4.20 0.61 1.12
C GLY A 34 -3.94 0.23 -0.35
N GLY A 35 -4.07 1.16 -1.31
CA GLY A 35 -3.74 0.97 -2.72
C GLY A 35 -4.65 0.03 -3.50
N ASN A 36 -5.86 -0.24 -2.99
CA ASN A 36 -6.74 -1.29 -3.54
C ASN A 36 -7.62 -0.83 -4.73
N ILE A 37 -7.46 0.41 -5.22
CA ILE A 37 -8.07 0.86 -6.48
C ILE A 37 -6.97 1.06 -7.53
N ILE A 38 -5.95 1.84 -7.19
CA ILE A 38 -4.82 2.14 -8.09
C ILE A 38 -4.11 0.88 -8.60
N ASP A 39 -4.12 -0.23 -7.84
CA ASP A 39 -3.55 -1.52 -8.25
C ASP A 39 -4.19 -2.09 -9.53
N LYS A 40 -5.47 -1.80 -9.76
CA LYS A 40 -6.26 -2.25 -10.93
C LYS A 40 -6.20 -1.29 -12.11
N VAL A 41 -5.46 -0.19 -11.98
CA VAL A 41 -5.34 0.84 -12.99
C VAL A 41 -3.98 0.71 -13.69
N GLU A 42 -4.02 0.56 -15.00
CA GLU A 42 -2.83 0.47 -15.85
C GLU A 42 -2.28 1.86 -16.24
N GLY A 43 -1.06 1.90 -16.79
CA GLY A 43 -0.40 3.13 -17.24
C GLY A 43 0.06 4.04 -16.08
N GLU A 44 0.35 5.30 -16.41
CA GLU A 44 0.86 6.27 -15.43
C GLU A 44 -0.16 6.56 -14.33
N ARG A 45 0.30 6.41 -13.08
CA ARG A 45 -0.53 6.51 -11.88
C ARG A 45 0.26 7.09 -10.72
N ILE A 46 -0.37 7.98 -9.96
CA ILE A 46 0.18 8.62 -8.77
C ILE A 46 -0.80 8.42 -7.62
N GLY A 47 -0.32 7.74 -6.58
CA GLY A 47 -1.04 7.57 -5.32
C GLY A 47 -0.38 8.41 -4.23
N ALA A 48 -1.17 9.19 -3.51
CA ALA A 48 -0.72 9.99 -2.38
C ALA A 48 -1.64 9.75 -1.18
N ASP A 49 -1.09 9.96 0.01
CA ASP A 49 -1.79 9.90 1.28
C ASP A 49 -1.06 10.81 2.26
N ILE A 50 -1.78 11.36 3.24
CA ILE A 50 -1.17 12.15 4.29
C ILE A 50 -0.39 11.28 5.28
N ASN A 51 -0.70 9.98 5.36
CA ASN A 51 0.01 9.06 6.22
C ASN A 51 1.30 8.57 5.54
N PRO A 52 2.50 9.04 5.98
CA PRO A 52 3.76 8.68 5.34
C PRO A 52 4.08 7.19 5.48
N TYR A 53 3.63 6.52 6.55
CA TYR A 53 3.86 5.09 6.75
C TYR A 53 3.09 4.22 5.75
N VAL A 54 1.91 4.68 5.32
CA VAL A 54 1.14 3.99 4.26
C VAL A 54 1.88 4.11 2.93
N ILE A 55 2.38 5.30 2.61
CA ILE A 55 3.15 5.53 1.39
C ILE A 55 4.45 4.73 1.40
N ASP A 56 5.19 4.73 2.51
CA ASP A 56 6.38 3.90 2.70
C ASP A 56 6.08 2.41 2.52
N ALA A 57 4.99 1.91 3.10
CA ALA A 57 4.56 0.53 2.94
C ALA A 57 4.27 0.18 1.47
N LEU A 58 3.54 1.03 0.75
CA LEU A 58 3.21 0.82 -0.66
C LEU A 58 4.45 0.87 -1.57
N ILE A 59 5.37 1.81 -1.32
CA ILE A 59 6.65 1.91 -2.04
C ILE A 59 7.49 0.66 -1.79
N THR A 60 7.59 0.23 -0.53
CA THR A 60 8.31 -0.99 -0.14
C THR A 60 7.76 -2.22 -0.87
N ILE A 61 6.43 -2.37 -0.93
CA ILE A 61 5.78 -3.48 -1.65
C ILE A 61 6.09 -3.42 -3.16
N ARG A 62 6.16 -2.21 -3.74
CA ARG A 62 6.43 -2.02 -5.17
C ARG A 62 7.89 -2.33 -5.53
N ASP A 63 8.83 -1.82 -4.73
CA ASP A 63 10.24 -1.73 -5.13
C ASP A 63 11.16 -2.72 -4.40
N SER A 64 10.74 -3.24 -3.24
CA SER A 64 11.61 -4.00 -2.33
C SER A 64 10.99 -5.32 -1.87
N VAL A 65 10.02 -5.85 -2.60
CA VAL A 65 9.31 -7.10 -2.24
C VAL A 65 10.25 -8.29 -2.00
N MET A 66 11.39 -8.32 -2.68
CA MET A 66 12.38 -9.40 -2.56
C MET A 66 13.16 -9.38 -1.24
N ASP A 67 13.22 -8.22 -0.58
CA ASP A 67 13.91 -8.03 0.69
C ASP A 67 13.00 -8.28 1.89
N LEU A 68 11.70 -8.49 1.65
CA LEU A 68 10.72 -8.63 2.72
C LEU A 68 10.77 -10.01 3.36
N PRO A 69 10.58 -10.09 4.69
CA PRO A 69 10.52 -11.36 5.40
C PRO A 69 9.40 -12.25 4.84
N LYS A 70 9.73 -13.52 4.58
CA LYS A 70 8.81 -14.47 3.94
C LYS A 70 7.98 -15.28 4.94
N ASN A 71 8.42 -15.32 6.19
CA ASN A 71 7.83 -16.13 7.24
C ASN A 71 8.23 -15.64 8.63
N ASN A 72 7.60 -16.22 9.65
CA ASN A 72 7.77 -15.82 11.05
C ASN A 72 9.13 -16.18 11.67
N LYS A 73 10.04 -16.84 10.93
CA LYS A 73 11.44 -17.04 11.37
C LYS A 73 12.33 -15.87 10.94
N GLU A 74 11.96 -15.19 9.85
CA GLU A 74 12.67 -14.03 9.31
C GLU A 74 12.19 -12.71 9.95
N PHE A 75 10.95 -12.69 10.46
CA PHE A 75 10.41 -11.57 11.24
C PHE A 75 9.48 -12.11 12.32
N THR A 76 9.91 -11.98 13.57
CA THR A 76 9.24 -12.56 14.72
C THR A 76 8.23 -11.59 15.35
N GLU A 77 7.40 -12.08 16.26
CA GLU A 77 6.53 -11.21 17.07
C GLU A 77 7.34 -10.20 17.91
N ASP A 78 8.54 -10.59 18.36
CA ASP A 78 9.42 -9.71 19.11
C ASP A 78 10.02 -8.60 18.23
N ASP A 79 10.34 -8.90 16.95
CA ASP A 79 10.69 -7.87 15.95
C ASP A 79 9.54 -6.88 15.78
N TYR A 80 8.32 -7.38 15.62
CA TYR A 80 7.13 -6.52 15.49
C TYR A 80 6.93 -5.62 16.71
N LYS A 81 7.05 -6.17 17.92
CA LYS A 81 6.92 -5.40 19.18
C LYS A 81 7.98 -4.30 19.29
N ARG A 82 9.20 -4.53 18.80
CA ARG A 82 10.28 -3.52 18.80
C ARG A 82 9.96 -2.31 17.94
N LEU A 83 9.16 -2.45 16.88
CA LEU A 83 8.77 -1.33 16.00
C LEU A 83 8.03 -0.21 16.74
N ARG A 84 7.41 -0.48 17.90
CA ARG A 84 6.75 0.56 18.71
C ARG A 84 7.72 1.54 19.35
N TYR A 85 8.99 1.14 19.50
CA TYR A 85 9.99 1.87 20.27
C TYR A 85 11.21 2.28 19.43
N SER A 86 11.29 1.81 18.18
CA SER A 86 12.42 2.09 17.28
C SER A 86 11.95 2.23 15.82
N ASP A 87 12.71 3.02 15.05
CA ASP A 87 12.59 3.20 13.60
C ASP A 87 13.72 2.48 12.82
N ASP A 88 14.53 1.66 13.49
CA ASP A 88 15.74 1.05 12.90
C ASP A 88 15.43 0.04 11.79
N TYR A 89 14.21 -0.51 11.78
CA TYR A 89 13.80 -1.43 10.75
C TYR A 89 13.45 -0.66 9.47
N LYS A 90 14.28 -0.84 8.44
CA LYS A 90 14.17 -0.19 7.12
C LYS A 90 12.75 -0.21 6.52
N TYR A 91 11.99 -1.29 6.75
CA TYR A 91 10.65 -1.49 6.19
C TYR A 91 9.55 -1.36 7.26
N LYS A 92 9.70 -0.43 8.20
CA LYS A 92 8.77 -0.23 9.32
C LYS A 92 7.34 0.07 8.85
N GLY A 93 7.15 0.91 7.83
CA GLY A 93 5.83 1.18 7.28
C GLY A 93 5.16 -0.11 6.83
N TYR A 94 5.85 -0.91 6.01
CA TYR A 94 5.36 -2.21 5.57
C TYR A 94 5.01 -3.13 6.75
N ALA A 95 5.94 -3.32 7.69
CA ALA A 95 5.71 -4.24 8.81
C ALA A 95 4.54 -3.80 9.70
N GLY A 96 4.37 -2.50 9.90
CA GLY A 96 3.26 -1.93 10.68
C GLY A 96 1.87 -2.15 10.07
N PHE A 97 1.77 -2.42 8.76
CA PHE A 97 0.49 -2.68 8.10
C PHE A 97 0.31 -4.13 7.62
N ALA A 98 1.40 -4.84 7.33
CA ALA A 98 1.36 -6.20 6.82
C ALA A 98 1.28 -7.25 7.93
N PHE A 99 1.86 -6.96 9.09
CA PHE A 99 1.94 -7.88 10.24
C PHE A 99 1.01 -7.49 11.41
N SER A 100 0.26 -6.39 11.26
CA SER A 100 -0.71 -5.91 12.24
C SER A 100 -2.04 -6.65 12.23
#